data_AF-A0A251XPQ5-F1
#
_entry.id   AF-A0A251XPQ5-F1
#
_cell.length_a   1.000
_cell.length_b   1.000
_cell.length_c   1.000
_cell.angle_alpha   90.00
_cell.angle_beta   90.00
_cell.angle_gamma   90.00
#
_symmetry.space_group_name_H-M   'P 1'
#
loop_
_entity.id
_entity.type
_entity.pdbx_description
1 polymer ?
#
loop_
_entity_poly.entity_id
_entity_poly.type
_entity_poly.pdbx_seq_one_letter_code
_entity_poly.pdbx_strand_id
1 'polypeptide(L)'
;MAPSPLRPPRPSRPARAALALALAAVTALAAGCAAAPAGPATPAPVAEPVVLPDTPVGAQAQWLVDTVGSDDAVPVQETGERLAQVMLDAAPAEELAGVLEQVRAGRPWTVTAHEEQGPQSVTTIASADAGTFDMQVAVDDAGLITGLFFGEPEPEREPATSWDELEEQAAALGGDVSLTVTRVEDGALGERVLEVLPRASPRATHGPSGRS
;
A
#
# COMPACT_ATOMS: atom_id res chain seq x y z
N MET A 1 14.28 -71.14 39.85
CA MET A 1 13.13 -70.22 39.74
C MET A 1 12.98 -69.89 38.26
N ALA A 2 11.94 -70.44 37.62
CA ALA A 2 11.57 -70.29 36.20
C ALA A 2 10.06 -69.93 36.19
N PRO A 3 9.45 -69.31 35.15
CA PRO A 3 9.72 -69.55 33.72
C PRO A 3 9.66 -68.32 32.78
N SER A 4 10.09 -68.58 31.54
CA SER A 4 9.75 -67.89 30.28
C SER A 4 8.26 -68.16 29.88
N PRO A 5 7.83 -67.96 28.62
CA PRO A 5 7.58 -66.71 27.88
C PRO A 5 6.15 -66.68 27.25
N LEU A 6 5.93 -65.73 26.32
CA LEU A 6 5.03 -65.78 25.15
C LEU A 6 3.56 -65.29 25.25
N ARG A 7 3.34 -64.22 24.46
CA ARG A 7 2.40 -64.07 23.33
C ARG A 7 1.15 -63.18 23.53
N PRO A 8 0.90 -62.21 22.61
CA PRO A 8 -0.34 -61.43 22.51
C PRO A 8 -1.47 -62.24 21.85
N PRO A 9 -2.75 -61.87 22.09
CA PRO A 9 -3.52 -61.20 21.03
C PRO A 9 -4.54 -60.15 21.52
N ARG A 10 -4.64 -59.04 20.77
CA ARG A 10 -5.81 -58.52 20.02
C ARG A 10 -7.26 -58.81 20.51
N PRO A 11 -8.21 -57.99 20.03
CA PRO A 11 -8.90 -56.88 20.69
C PRO A 11 -10.31 -57.27 21.20
N SER A 12 -10.95 -56.43 21.99
CA SER A 12 -12.39 -56.55 22.22
C SER A 12 -13.03 -55.19 22.50
N ARG A 13 -13.79 -54.69 21.52
CA ARG A 13 -15.01 -53.92 21.82
C ARG A 13 -16.16 -54.92 21.76
N PRO A 14 -17.10 -54.87 22.72
CA PRO A 14 -18.47 -54.62 22.29
C PRO A 14 -19.34 -53.81 23.28
N ALA A 15 -20.40 -53.27 22.69
CA ALA A 15 -21.73 -52.97 23.26
C ALA A 15 -21.81 -51.87 24.33
N ARG A 16 -22.41 -50.70 24.02
CA ARG A 16 -23.86 -50.41 24.05
C ARG A 16 -24.48 -50.56 25.45
N ALA A 17 -24.65 -49.43 26.14
CA ALA A 17 -25.81 -49.06 26.96
C ALA A 17 -25.49 -47.67 27.55
N ALA A 18 -26.09 -46.61 27.03
CA ALA A 18 -27.30 -46.00 27.58
C ALA A 18 -27.08 -45.39 28.96
N LEU A 19 -26.90 -44.07 29.01
CA LEU A 19 -27.59 -43.25 29.99
C LEU A 19 -27.72 -41.82 29.45
N ALA A 20 -28.95 -41.45 29.16
CA ALA A 20 -29.35 -40.08 28.92
C ALA A 20 -29.15 -39.27 30.21
N LEU A 21 -28.57 -38.07 30.11
CA LEU A 21 -28.82 -37.02 31.08
C LEU A 21 -28.80 -35.67 30.37
N ALA A 22 -29.89 -34.94 30.58
CA ALA A 22 -30.24 -33.68 29.96
C ALA A 22 -29.23 -32.58 30.27
N LEU A 23 -28.91 -31.75 29.27
CA LEU A 23 -28.32 -30.43 29.48
C LEU A 23 -29.02 -29.39 28.60
N ALA A 24 -29.78 -28.57 29.32
CA ALA A 24 -30.07 -27.16 29.12
C ALA A 24 -29.83 -26.55 27.73
N ALA A 25 -30.92 -26.01 27.19
CA ALA A 25 -30.96 -25.09 26.07
C ALA A 25 -30.04 -23.87 26.29
N VAL A 26 -29.13 -23.65 25.36
CA VAL A 26 -28.52 -22.34 25.10
C VAL A 26 -28.94 -21.98 23.68
N THR A 27 -30.00 -21.18 23.54
CA THR A 27 -30.37 -20.58 22.26
C THR A 27 -29.37 -19.48 21.96
N ALA A 28 -28.38 -19.81 21.12
CA ALA A 28 -27.48 -18.85 20.54
C ALA A 28 -28.28 -17.85 19.67
N LEU A 29 -28.29 -16.58 20.06
CA LEU A 29 -28.64 -15.46 19.18
C LEU A 29 -27.52 -15.33 18.14
N ALA A 30 -27.61 -16.09 17.06
CA ALA A 30 -26.93 -15.75 15.82
C ALA A 30 -27.79 -14.72 15.08
N ALA A 31 -27.74 -13.46 15.52
CA ALA A 31 -28.20 -12.34 14.70
C ALA A 31 -27.19 -12.19 13.57
N GLY A 32 -27.45 -12.88 12.47
CA GLY A 32 -26.70 -12.73 11.22
C GLY A 32 -26.79 -11.29 10.76
N CYS A 33 -25.65 -10.61 10.68
CA CYS A 33 -25.51 -9.45 9.81
C CYS A 33 -25.61 -9.98 8.37
N ALA A 34 -26.84 -10.06 7.86
CA ALA A 34 -27.07 -10.18 6.43
C ALA A 34 -26.59 -8.86 5.81
N ALA A 35 -25.40 -8.87 5.23
CA ALA A 35 -24.98 -7.80 4.33
C ALA A 35 -26.03 -7.69 3.23
N ALA A 36 -26.61 -6.49 3.08
CA ALA A 36 -27.52 -6.20 1.99
C ALA A 36 -26.81 -6.50 0.65
N PRO A 37 -27.50 -7.08 -0.35
CA PRO A 37 -26.91 -7.25 -1.67
C PRO A 37 -26.50 -5.87 -2.18
N ALA A 38 -25.21 -5.72 -2.51
CA ALA A 38 -24.71 -4.54 -3.19
C ALA A 38 -25.57 -4.32 -4.45
N GLY A 39 -26.19 -3.14 -4.56
CA GLY A 39 -26.88 -2.75 -5.78
C GLY A 39 -25.92 -2.82 -6.97
N PRO A 40 -26.42 -2.92 -8.21
CA PRO A 40 -25.56 -2.94 -9.39
C PRO A 40 -24.65 -1.70 -9.37
N ALA A 41 -23.33 -1.94 -9.35
CA ALA A 41 -22.34 -0.88 -9.43
C ALA A 41 -22.61 -0.08 -10.70
N THR A 42 -22.84 1.22 -10.55
CA THR A 42 -22.86 2.14 -11.70
C THR A 42 -21.45 2.09 -12.31
N PRO A 43 -21.29 1.83 -13.62
CA PRO A 43 -19.97 1.84 -14.24
C PRO A 43 -19.33 3.21 -14.01
N ALA A 44 -18.13 3.22 -13.43
CA ALA A 44 -17.34 4.44 -13.34
C ALA A 44 -17.09 4.96 -14.77
N PRO A 45 -17.15 6.29 -15.00
CA PRO A 45 -16.81 6.86 -16.30
C PRO A 45 -15.39 6.44 -16.66
N VAL A 46 -15.22 5.90 -17.87
CA VAL A 46 -13.90 5.59 -18.43
C VAL A 46 -13.24 6.95 -18.71
N ALA A 47 -12.21 7.29 -17.95
CA ALA A 47 -11.44 8.51 -18.18
C ALA A 47 -10.82 8.46 -19.59
N GLU A 48 -10.82 9.61 -20.28
CA GLU A 48 -10.19 9.71 -21.59
C GLU A 48 -8.68 9.45 -21.46
N PRO A 49 -8.05 8.73 -22.41
CA PRO A 49 -6.63 8.44 -22.35
C PRO A 49 -5.79 9.73 -22.32
N VAL A 50 -4.87 9.82 -21.36
CA VAL A 50 -3.92 10.93 -21.27
C VAL A 50 -2.66 10.59 -22.08
N VAL A 51 -2.15 11.56 -22.83
CA VAL A 51 -0.88 11.45 -23.56
C VAL A 51 0.28 11.86 -22.65
N LEU A 52 1.31 11.02 -22.58
CA LEU A 52 2.51 11.29 -21.78
C LEU A 52 3.43 12.29 -22.52
N PRO A 53 3.96 13.33 -21.84
CA PRO A 53 4.85 14.31 -22.45
C PRO A 53 6.19 13.71 -22.94
N ASP A 54 6.78 14.33 -23.96
CA ASP A 54 8.13 14.01 -24.46
C ASP A 54 9.24 14.60 -23.58
N THR A 55 9.27 14.22 -22.29
CA THR A 55 10.34 14.56 -21.34
C THR A 55 11.16 13.30 -21.00
N PRO A 56 12.34 13.39 -20.36
CA PRO A 56 13.08 12.20 -19.94
C PRO A 56 12.27 11.28 -19.03
N VAL A 57 11.51 11.83 -18.07
CA VAL A 57 10.68 11.03 -17.16
C VAL A 57 9.40 10.52 -17.85
N GLY A 58 8.77 11.34 -18.69
CA GLY A 58 7.61 10.95 -19.49
C GLY A 58 7.93 9.82 -20.48
N ALA A 59 9.14 9.81 -21.08
CA ALA A 59 9.59 8.74 -21.95
C ALA A 59 9.79 7.40 -21.20
N GLN A 60 10.26 7.44 -19.95
CA GLN A 60 10.36 6.23 -19.12
C GLN A 60 8.98 5.75 -18.68
N ALA A 61 8.09 6.66 -18.30
CA ALA A 61 6.71 6.32 -17.97
C ALA A 61 5.99 5.68 -19.17
N GLN A 62 6.15 6.23 -20.37
CA GLN A 62 5.58 5.67 -21.60
C GLN A 62 6.13 4.27 -21.88
N TRP A 63 7.45 4.10 -21.80
CA TRP A 63 8.07 2.79 -21.98
C TRP A 63 7.56 1.76 -20.97
N LEU A 64 7.38 2.12 -19.70
CA LEU A 64 6.83 1.25 -18.67
C LEU A 64 5.39 0.84 -19.00
N VAL A 65 4.52 1.80 -19.35
CA VAL A 65 3.12 1.55 -19.73
C VAL A 65 3.05 0.63 -20.95
N ASP A 66 3.87 0.88 -21.96
CA ASP A 66 3.92 0.04 -23.16
C ASP A 66 4.43 -1.37 -22.84
N THR A 67 5.44 -1.49 -21.97
CA THR A 67 6.01 -2.77 -21.55
C THR A 67 5.00 -3.62 -20.78
N VAL A 68 4.31 -3.03 -19.80
CA VAL A 68 3.27 -3.75 -19.05
C VAL A 68 1.97 -3.90 -19.83
N GLY A 69 1.80 -3.15 -20.93
CA GLY A 69 0.67 -3.22 -21.85
C GLY A 69 0.85 -4.22 -22.99
N SER A 70 2.09 -4.53 -23.38
CA SER A 70 2.44 -5.38 -24.53
C SER A 70 2.12 -6.85 -24.30
N ASP A 71 1.66 -7.58 -25.32
CA ASP A 71 1.45 -9.03 -25.29
C ASP A 71 2.75 -9.83 -25.08
N ASP A 72 3.90 -9.25 -25.46
CA ASP A 72 5.21 -9.88 -25.33
C ASP A 72 5.74 -9.86 -23.90
N ALA A 73 6.52 -10.88 -23.54
CA ALA A 73 7.16 -10.96 -22.23
C ALA A 73 8.08 -9.76 -21.98
N VAL A 74 8.19 -9.34 -20.71
CA VAL A 74 9.03 -8.23 -20.30
C VAL A 74 10.50 -8.54 -20.62
N PRO A 75 11.16 -7.71 -21.45
CA PRO A 75 12.53 -7.96 -21.89
C PRO A 75 13.54 -7.59 -20.79
N VAL A 76 14.06 -8.58 -20.06
CA VAL A 76 15.02 -8.38 -18.95
C VAL A 76 16.21 -7.48 -19.32
N GLN A 77 16.82 -7.72 -20.48
CA GLN A 77 17.99 -6.96 -20.92
C GLN A 77 17.67 -5.47 -21.12
N GLU A 78 16.56 -5.18 -21.81
CA GLU A 78 16.13 -3.79 -22.04
C GLU A 78 15.70 -3.14 -20.73
N THR A 79 15.01 -3.88 -19.84
CA THR A 79 14.71 -3.39 -18.48
C THR A 79 15.99 -2.96 -17.77
N GLY A 80 17.06 -3.77 -17.83
CA GLY A 80 18.35 -3.42 -17.22
C GLY A 80 18.99 -2.17 -17.83
N GLU A 81 18.88 -1.97 -19.15
CA GLU A 81 19.40 -0.79 -19.86
C GLU A 81 18.67 0.52 -19.51
N ARG A 82 17.45 0.42 -18.97
CA ARG A 82 16.62 1.55 -18.55
C ARG A 82 16.88 1.99 -17.11
N LEU A 83 17.57 1.15 -16.33
CA LEU A 83 17.83 1.39 -14.91
C LEU A 83 19.16 2.09 -14.67
N ALA A 84 19.14 3.05 -13.75
CA ALA A 84 20.36 3.63 -13.22
C ALA A 84 21.08 2.61 -12.32
N GLN A 85 22.39 2.77 -12.16
CA GLN A 85 23.21 1.85 -11.34
C GLN A 85 22.68 1.71 -9.91
N VAL A 86 22.17 2.80 -9.32
CA VAL A 86 21.58 2.79 -7.97
C VAL A 86 20.40 1.82 -7.85
N MET A 87 19.59 1.67 -8.90
CA MET A 87 18.50 0.69 -8.93
C MET A 87 19.04 -0.72 -9.11
N LEU A 88 19.99 -0.92 -10.02
CA LEU A 88 20.62 -2.23 -10.27
C LEU A 88 21.36 -2.78 -9.05
N ASP A 89 21.94 -1.90 -8.23
CA ASP A 89 22.58 -2.25 -6.97
C ASP A 89 21.56 -2.67 -5.90
N ALA A 90 20.33 -2.16 -5.97
CA ALA A 90 19.25 -2.47 -5.04
C ALA A 90 18.48 -3.75 -5.44
N ALA A 91 18.17 -3.88 -6.73
CA ALA A 91 17.47 -5.03 -7.30
C ALA A 91 17.98 -5.28 -8.74
N PRO A 92 18.39 -6.53 -9.07
CA PRO A 92 18.84 -6.85 -10.42
C PRO A 92 17.69 -6.73 -11.44
N ALA A 93 18.03 -6.57 -12.72
CA ALA A 93 17.06 -6.36 -13.79
C ALA A 93 16.02 -7.49 -13.89
N GLU A 94 16.41 -8.74 -13.59
CA GLU A 94 15.50 -9.90 -13.53
C GLU A 94 14.41 -9.74 -12.48
N GLU A 95 14.75 -9.18 -11.31
CA GLU A 95 13.79 -8.97 -10.23
C GLU A 95 12.77 -7.91 -10.63
N LEU A 96 13.25 -6.79 -11.19
CA LEU A 96 12.33 -5.75 -11.66
C LEU A 96 11.46 -6.23 -12.84
N ALA A 97 12.03 -6.96 -13.78
CA ALA A 97 11.25 -7.58 -14.86
C ALA A 97 10.16 -8.51 -14.29
N GLY A 98 10.45 -9.24 -13.21
CA GLY A 98 9.47 -10.03 -12.48
C GLY A 98 8.36 -9.21 -11.82
N VAL A 99 8.65 -8.00 -11.34
CA VAL A 99 7.62 -7.05 -10.86
C VAL A 99 6.76 -6.53 -12.02
N LEU A 100 7.40 -6.14 -13.13
CA LEU A 100 6.68 -5.67 -14.32
C LEU A 100 5.78 -6.78 -14.91
N GLU A 101 6.20 -8.05 -14.87
CA GLU A 101 5.35 -9.19 -15.24
C GLU A 101 4.12 -9.34 -14.34
N GLN A 102 4.24 -9.05 -13.05
CA GLN A 102 3.09 -9.06 -12.12
C GLN A 102 2.11 -7.94 -12.47
N VAL A 103 2.59 -6.73 -12.75
CA VAL A 103 1.75 -5.62 -13.21
C VAL A 103 1.11 -5.95 -14.58
N ARG A 104 1.87 -6.56 -15.48
CA ARG A 104 1.42 -6.98 -16.81
C ARG A 104 0.25 -7.98 -16.75
N ALA A 105 0.10 -8.75 -15.67
CA ALA A 105 -1.06 -9.63 -15.47
C ALA A 105 -2.40 -8.86 -15.39
N GLY A 106 -2.37 -7.56 -15.08
CA GLY A 106 -3.55 -6.71 -14.99
C GLY A 106 -3.95 -5.99 -16.28
N ARG A 107 -3.31 -6.27 -17.42
CA ARG A 107 -3.73 -5.70 -18.72
C ARG A 107 -5.22 -5.96 -19.03
N PRO A 108 -5.85 -5.13 -19.87
CA PRO A 108 -5.29 -3.95 -20.54
C PRO A 108 -5.18 -2.75 -19.60
N TRP A 109 -4.13 -1.95 -19.78
CA TRP A 109 -3.88 -0.73 -19.01
C TRP A 109 -4.19 0.52 -19.85
N THR A 110 -4.84 1.50 -19.22
CA THR A 110 -5.10 2.84 -19.79
C THR A 110 -4.51 3.90 -18.87
N VAL A 111 -3.77 4.87 -19.41
CA VAL A 111 -3.29 6.03 -18.64
C VAL A 111 -4.43 7.01 -18.45
N THR A 112 -4.77 7.34 -17.21
CA THR A 112 -5.90 8.21 -16.86
C THR A 112 -5.48 9.54 -16.24
N ALA A 113 -4.25 9.63 -15.71
CA ALA A 113 -3.67 10.88 -15.21
C ALA A 113 -2.15 10.81 -15.30
N HIS A 114 -1.51 11.98 -15.40
CA HIS A 114 -0.06 12.10 -15.37
C HIS A 114 0.35 13.48 -14.85
N GLU A 115 1.28 13.49 -13.90
CA GLU A 115 1.87 14.70 -13.33
C GLU A 115 3.39 14.56 -13.26
N GLU A 116 4.11 15.62 -13.63
CA GLU A 116 5.58 15.68 -13.51
C GLU A 116 6.01 16.76 -12.53
N GLN A 117 7.04 16.46 -11.74
CA GLN A 117 7.75 17.40 -10.88
C GLN A 117 9.25 17.25 -11.10
N GLY A 118 9.79 17.98 -12.09
CA GLY A 118 11.21 17.91 -12.45
C GLY A 118 11.58 16.51 -12.96
N PRO A 119 12.53 15.79 -12.35
CA PRO A 119 12.93 14.45 -12.78
C PRO A 119 12.01 13.34 -12.25
N GLN A 120 10.86 13.68 -11.68
CA GLN A 120 9.91 12.74 -11.07
C GLN A 120 8.55 12.84 -11.75
N SER A 121 7.80 11.75 -11.78
CA SER A 121 6.42 11.73 -12.26
C SER A 121 5.55 10.74 -11.49
N VAL A 122 4.26 11.00 -11.49
CA VAL A 122 3.21 10.07 -11.09
C VAL A 122 2.29 9.85 -12.29
N THR A 123 2.08 8.60 -12.67
CA THR A 123 1.20 8.21 -13.78
C THR A 123 0.13 7.27 -13.26
N THR A 124 -1.13 7.65 -13.32
CA THR A 124 -2.24 6.78 -12.94
C THR A 124 -2.62 5.89 -14.12
N ILE A 125 -2.61 4.58 -13.91
CA ILE A 125 -3.03 3.55 -14.86
C ILE A 125 -4.25 2.80 -14.35
N ALA A 126 -5.19 2.50 -15.24
CA ALA A 126 -6.43 1.80 -14.92
C ALA A 126 -6.62 0.56 -15.78
N SER A 127 -7.16 -0.48 -15.15
CA SER A 127 -7.61 -1.73 -15.77
C SER A 127 -8.98 -2.11 -15.22
N ALA A 128 -9.83 -2.63 -16.10
CA ALA A 128 -11.15 -3.13 -15.69
C ALA A 128 -11.06 -4.34 -14.75
N ASP A 129 -9.99 -5.14 -14.86
CA ASP A 129 -9.83 -6.39 -14.13
C ASP A 129 -8.93 -6.24 -12.89
N ALA A 130 -7.94 -5.34 -12.95
CA ALA A 130 -6.96 -5.16 -11.89
C ALA A 130 -7.17 -3.91 -11.03
N GLY A 131 -8.05 -2.98 -11.45
CA GLY A 131 -8.28 -1.73 -10.74
C GLY A 131 -7.35 -0.61 -11.19
N THR A 132 -7.14 0.37 -10.32
CA THR A 132 -6.33 1.58 -10.61
C THR A 132 -5.06 1.57 -9.77
N PHE A 133 -3.95 2.00 -10.36
CA PHE A 133 -2.65 2.10 -9.70
C PHE A 133 -1.96 3.41 -10.09
N ASP A 134 -1.19 3.96 -9.16
CA ASP A 134 -0.20 4.99 -9.45
C ASP A 134 1.16 4.35 -9.70
N MET A 135 1.75 4.68 -10.85
CA MET A 135 3.12 4.39 -11.21
C MET A 135 3.97 5.63 -10.99
N GLN A 136 4.84 5.57 -9.99
CA GLN A 136 5.78 6.65 -9.69
C GLN A 136 7.14 6.33 -10.31
N VAL A 137 7.70 7.31 -11.03
CA VAL A 137 8.99 7.16 -11.73
C VAL A 137 9.87 8.35 -11.36
N ALA A 138 11.13 8.08 -11.04
CA ALA A 138 12.18 9.08 -10.92
C ALA A 138 13.35 8.74 -11.86
N VAL A 139 13.97 9.75 -12.46
CA VAL A 139 15.11 9.58 -13.38
C VAL A 139 16.33 10.39 -12.93
N ASP A 140 17.53 9.98 -13.36
CA ASP A 140 18.76 10.79 -13.24
C ASP A 140 18.95 11.74 -14.44
N ASP A 141 20.06 12.48 -14.45
CA ASP A 141 20.42 13.40 -15.53
C ASP A 141 20.67 12.70 -16.88
N ALA A 142 20.92 11.40 -16.89
CA ALA A 142 21.03 10.59 -18.10
C ALA A 142 19.66 10.06 -18.58
N GLY A 143 18.59 10.33 -17.82
CA GLY A 143 17.25 9.84 -18.09
C GLY A 143 17.03 8.38 -17.69
N LEU A 144 17.93 7.78 -16.91
CA LEU A 144 17.78 6.41 -16.41
C LEU A 144 16.96 6.39 -15.13
N ILE A 145 16.15 5.33 -14.95
CA ILE A 145 15.25 5.19 -13.81
C ILE A 145 16.07 4.99 -12.53
N THR A 146 15.89 5.89 -11.57
CA THR A 146 16.49 5.86 -10.22
C THR A 146 15.49 5.43 -9.15
N GLY A 147 14.20 5.46 -9.45
CA GLY A 147 13.13 5.02 -8.57
C GLY A 147 11.90 4.60 -9.36
N LEU A 148 11.28 3.50 -8.94
CA LEU A 148 10.06 2.97 -9.52
C LEU A 148 9.18 2.37 -8.43
N PHE A 149 7.91 2.75 -8.41
CA PHE A 149 6.91 2.21 -7.50
C PHE A 149 5.56 2.05 -8.20
N PHE A 150 4.86 0.97 -7.89
CA PHE A 150 3.46 0.75 -8.26
C PHE A 150 2.65 0.55 -6.98
N GLY A 151 1.59 1.31 -6.81
CA GLY A 151 0.71 1.19 -5.65
C GLY A 151 -0.71 1.67 -5.95
N GLU A 152 -1.62 1.41 -5.03
CA GLU A 152 -2.95 2.02 -5.10
C GLU A 152 -2.81 3.55 -5.10
N PRO A 153 -3.63 4.28 -5.87
CA PRO A 153 -3.57 5.73 -5.89
C PRO A 153 -3.73 6.29 -4.49
N GLU A 154 -2.95 7.33 -4.17
CA GLU A 154 -3.18 8.03 -2.92
C GLU A 154 -4.61 8.60 -2.94
N PRO A 155 -5.39 8.42 -1.85
CA PRO A 155 -6.69 9.05 -1.78
C PRO A 155 -6.52 10.56 -1.89
N GLU A 156 -7.35 11.20 -2.71
CA GLU A 156 -7.38 12.65 -2.82
C GLU A 156 -7.52 13.26 -1.42
N ARG A 157 -6.59 14.15 -1.07
CA ARG A 157 -6.63 14.89 0.19
C ARG A 157 -7.45 16.15 -0.04
N GLU A 158 -8.49 16.36 0.77
CA GLU A 158 -9.24 17.62 0.78
C GLU A 158 -8.33 18.75 1.27
N PRO A 159 -8.04 19.77 0.46
CA PRO A 159 -7.20 20.88 0.89
C PRO A 159 -7.85 21.64 2.05
N ALA A 160 -7.06 21.98 3.08
CA ALA A 160 -7.53 22.85 4.13
C ALA A 160 -7.93 24.23 3.58
N THR A 161 -9.14 24.69 3.91
CA THR A 161 -9.68 25.98 3.49
C THR A 161 -9.39 27.10 4.49
N SER A 162 -8.86 26.76 5.66
CA SER A 162 -8.50 27.67 6.74
C SER A 162 -7.29 27.17 7.55
N TRP A 163 -6.67 28.06 8.34
CA TRP A 163 -5.58 27.68 9.23
C TRP A 163 -6.01 26.71 10.34
N ASP A 164 -7.21 26.91 10.88
CA ASP A 164 -7.78 26.02 11.90
C ASP A 164 -7.97 24.61 11.32
N GLU A 165 -8.48 24.52 10.09
CA GLU A 165 -8.63 23.24 9.39
C GLU A 165 -7.26 22.59 9.09
N LEU A 166 -6.25 23.38 8.71
CA LEU A 166 -4.89 22.86 8.49
C LEU A 166 -4.28 22.30 9.77
N GLU A 167 -4.52 22.94 10.92
CA GLU A 167 -4.09 22.45 12.23
C GLU A 167 -4.81 21.16 12.61
N GLU A 168 -6.12 21.07 12.40
CA GLU A 168 -6.91 19.85 12.64
C GLU A 168 -6.42 18.69 11.77
N GLN A 169 -6.22 18.95 10.47
CA GLN A 169 -5.68 17.97 9.53
C GLN A 169 -4.27 17.52 9.94
N ALA A 170 -3.38 18.45 10.29
CA ALA A 170 -2.02 18.13 10.74
C ALA A 170 -2.01 17.31 12.04
N ALA A 171 -2.90 17.63 12.99
CA ALA A 171 -3.04 16.89 14.24
C ALA A 171 -3.61 15.47 14.05
N ALA A 172 -4.35 15.24 12.96
CA ALA A 172 -4.95 13.95 12.63
C ALA A 172 -3.97 12.94 11.97
N LEU A 173 -2.83 13.41 11.44
CA LEU A 173 -1.83 12.57 10.77
C LEU A 173 -1.20 11.51 11.70
N GLY A 174 -1.30 11.70 13.02
CA GLY A 174 -0.66 10.83 14.01
C GLY A 174 0.86 10.98 14.04
N GLY A 175 1.50 10.51 15.11
CA GLY A 175 2.94 10.70 15.33
C GLY A 175 3.32 12.11 15.80
N ASP A 176 4.62 12.36 15.90
CA ASP A 176 5.18 13.64 16.36
C ASP A 176 5.23 14.65 15.20
N VAL A 177 4.07 15.23 14.87
CA VAL A 177 3.96 16.22 13.80
C VAL A 177 4.29 17.62 14.32
N SER A 178 5.12 18.35 13.58
CA SER A 178 5.29 19.79 13.74
C SER A 178 5.14 20.51 12.42
N LEU A 179 4.35 21.59 12.41
CA LEU A 179 4.11 22.44 11.26
C LEU A 179 4.38 23.88 11.67
N THR A 180 5.12 24.64 10.86
CA THR A 180 5.33 26.07 11.10
C THR A 180 5.17 26.83 9.79
N VAL A 181 4.32 27.86 9.80
CA VAL A 181 4.13 28.75 8.67
C VAL A 181 4.54 30.16 9.07
N THR A 182 5.47 30.74 8.32
CA THR A 182 5.98 32.10 8.56
C THR A 182 5.84 32.93 7.29
N ARG A 183 5.33 34.16 7.41
CA ARG A 183 5.29 35.09 6.28
C ARG A 183 6.71 35.58 6.00
N VAL A 184 7.09 35.62 4.72
CA VAL A 184 8.37 36.17 4.27
C VAL A 184 8.12 37.52 3.61
N GLU A 185 8.80 38.56 4.09
CA GLU A 185 8.74 39.91 3.54
C GLU A 185 10.17 40.39 3.26
N ASP A 186 10.43 40.85 2.03
CA ASP A 186 11.76 41.31 1.58
C ASP A 186 12.91 40.30 1.82
N GLY A 187 12.61 39.00 1.75
CA GLY A 187 13.58 37.93 2.01
C GLY A 187 13.91 37.72 3.50
N ALA A 188 13.25 38.43 4.40
CA ALA A 188 13.33 38.22 5.84
C ALA A 188 12.12 37.43 6.36
N LEU A 189 12.37 36.57 7.35
CA LEU A 189 11.30 35.90 8.10
C LEU A 189 10.55 36.94 8.93
N GLY A 190 9.27 37.14 8.62
CA GLY A 190 8.36 38.03 9.32
C GLY A 190 7.52 37.31 10.39
N GLU A 191 6.23 37.64 10.44
CA GLU A 191 5.28 37.08 11.41
C GLU A 191 5.06 35.58 11.20
N ARG A 192 5.02 34.83 12.32
CA ARG A 192 4.59 33.43 12.33
C ARG A 192 3.07 33.35 12.31
N VAL A 193 2.53 32.70 11.29
CA VAL A 193 1.09 32.61 11.00
C VAL A 193 0.47 31.37 11.63
N LEU A 194 1.21 30.26 11.71
CA LEU A 194 0.76 29.00 12.29
C LEU A 194 1.94 28.25 12.94
N GLU A 195 1.69 27.60 14.08
CA GLU A 195 2.64 26.70 14.73
C GLU A 195 1.89 25.52 15.35
N VAL A 196 2.06 24.33 14.77
CA VAL A 196 1.64 23.04 15.33
C VAL A 196 2.88 22.37 15.92
N LEU A 197 2.82 22.00 17.18
CA LEU A 197 3.90 21.30 17.87
C LEU A 197 3.51 19.85 18.17
N PRO A 198 4.49 18.94 18.31
CA PRO A 198 4.21 17.58 18.73
C PRO A 198 3.50 17.60 20.07
N ARG A 199 2.51 16.72 20.25
CA ARG A 199 1.90 16.55 21.57
C ARG A 199 2.98 16.09 22.53
N ALA A 200 3.30 16.91 23.53
CA ALA A 200 4.25 16.53 24.55
C ALA A 200 3.83 15.19 25.16
N SER A 201 4.68 14.16 25.04
CA SER A 201 4.41 12.87 25.69
C SER A 201 4.18 13.12 27.18
N PRO A 202 3.18 12.46 27.82
CA PRO A 202 3.00 12.61 29.25
C PRO A 202 4.29 12.18 29.94
N ARG A 203 4.97 13.13 30.59
CA ARG A 203 6.13 12.86 31.44
C ARG A 203 5.74 11.74 32.41
N ALA A 204 6.44 10.61 32.34
CA ALA A 204 6.34 9.58 33.35
C ALA A 204 6.62 10.23 34.71
N THR A 205 5.58 10.42 35.52
CA THR A 205 5.70 10.86 36.89
C THR A 205 6.46 9.80 37.65
N HIS A 206 7.74 10.05 37.89
CA HIS A 206 8.56 9.24 38.78
C HIS A 206 7.94 9.34 40.18
N GLY A 207 7.22 8.29 40.58
CA GLY A 207 6.63 8.20 41.92
C GLY A 207 7.71 8.26 42.99
N PRO A 208 7.45 8.87 44.15
CA PRO A 208 8.46 9.03 45.18
C PRO A 208 8.84 7.65 45.72
N SER A 209 10.12 7.29 45.60
CA SER A 209 10.69 6.13 46.29
C SER A 209 10.61 6.36 47.80
N GLY A 210 9.55 5.81 48.41
CA GLY A 210 9.44 5.68 49.85
C GLY A 210 10.48 4.68 50.36
N ARG A 211 11.40 5.17 51.20
CA ARG A 211 12.27 4.34 52.04
C ARG A 211 11.43 3.72 53.15
N SER A 212 11.59 2.41 53.35
CA SER A 212 11.47 1.72 54.64
C SER A 212 12.52 0.62 54.69
#